data_AF-A0A1X1YYL7-F1
#
_entry.id   AF-A0A1X1YYL7-F1
#
_cell.length_a   1.000
_cell.length_b   1.000
_cell.length_c   1.000
_cell.angle_alpha   90.00
_cell.angle_beta   90.00
_cell.angle_gamma   90.00
#
_symmetry.space_group_name_H-M   'P 1'
#
loop_
_entity.id
_entity.type
_entity.pdbx_description
1 polymer ?
#
loop_
_entity_poly.entity_id
_entity_poly.type
_entity_poly.pdbx_seq_one_letter_code
_entity_poly.pdbx_strand_id
1 'polypeptide(L)'
;MLPQPARFVVGQLKGSNEVTGIEWHDSGYFRFSTAAICAKGVAGDVAALAEFARRAGALTTSRVVYEASDAFGDIGYDPEVWSLARHCFEDDFERKRGDKSALSQLRLAAESLPTDRKALVQLAKARAAVLNEVAPLVPSPRVFDTHTAGVIVAERRAMRGFAAWVDWVSPEKVVATSARAWNDIDRTPPRSSVVDIAAALGTSELGQWVEQMSPEVDPVVAFRVEGPAGPIYEVGTGTHRAHAARVFGLPCLLALVKPAGLPVAVRPADREVSAVWAGLLDRGLVQAAVSDDNWWYVGSVVGEWMLAAPSVATQVNSAYERVYPGALSEATGLTVAELTHPQLWRRALGGRRGWWGRPAVSGTQGSAGSAAGGGIG
;
A
#
# COMPACT_ATOMS: atom_id res chain seq x y z
N MET A 1 8.99 -3.23 34.46
CA MET A 1 10.33 -2.63 34.32
C MET A 1 10.78 -2.98 32.91
N LEU A 2 10.61 -2.05 31.96
CA LEU A 2 10.89 -2.32 30.54
C LEU A 2 12.40 -2.48 30.33
N PRO A 3 12.86 -3.48 29.56
CA PRO A 3 14.27 -3.64 29.23
C PRO A 3 14.76 -2.43 28.40
N GLN A 4 16.02 -2.02 28.63
CA GLN A 4 16.60 -0.88 27.93
C GLN A 4 16.67 -1.13 26.41
N PRO A 5 16.34 -0.13 25.56
CA PRO A 5 16.38 -0.28 24.12
C PRO A 5 17.82 -0.51 23.64
N ALA A 6 18.02 -1.57 22.84
CA ALA A 6 19.21 -1.67 22.01
C ALA A 6 19.14 -0.59 20.93
N ARG A 7 19.94 0.48 21.06
CA ARG A 7 20.10 1.49 20.01
C ARG A 7 20.93 0.90 18.88
N PHE A 8 20.26 0.33 17.87
CA PHE A 8 20.92 -0.02 16.62
C PHE A 8 21.02 1.23 15.75
N VAL A 9 22.23 1.80 15.66
CA VAL A 9 22.57 2.68 14.54
C VAL A 9 22.67 1.78 13.31
N VAL A 10 21.60 1.71 12.51
CA VAL A 10 21.71 1.15 11.16
C VAL A 10 22.76 2.00 10.44
N GLY A 11 23.89 1.38 10.12
CA GLY A 11 25.10 2.06 9.67
C GLY A 11 24.85 3.06 8.54
N GLN A 12 25.60 4.15 8.56
CA GLN A 12 25.59 5.24 7.58
C GLN A 12 25.38 4.71 6.15
N LEU A 13 24.17 4.88 5.63
CA LEU A 13 23.95 4.91 4.19
C LEU A 13 24.57 6.22 3.70
N LYS A 14 25.69 6.13 2.99
CA LYS A 14 26.39 7.28 2.41
C LYS A 14 25.42 8.06 1.51
N GLY A 15 25.07 9.28 1.93
CA GLY A 15 24.26 10.22 1.15
C GLY A 15 23.20 10.92 1.99
N SER A 16 23.65 11.78 2.91
CA SER A 16 22.93 12.84 3.65
C SER A 16 21.41 13.00 3.46
N ASN A 17 20.65 12.47 4.42
CA ASN A 17 19.78 13.22 5.33
C ASN A 17 19.66 12.40 6.62
N GLU A 18 19.90 13.02 7.78
CA GLU A 18 19.90 12.34 9.08
C GLU A 18 18.54 11.66 9.35
N VAL A 19 18.50 10.34 9.26
CA VAL A 19 17.45 9.55 9.92
C VAL A 19 17.83 9.50 11.38
N THR A 20 17.25 10.39 12.19
CA THR A 20 17.33 10.28 13.65
C THR A 20 16.70 8.96 14.10
N GLY A 21 17.56 8.03 14.52
CA GLY A 21 17.30 6.85 15.36
C GLY A 21 16.07 6.02 15.03
N ILE A 22 16.26 4.89 14.34
CA ILE A 22 15.28 3.80 14.40
C ILE A 22 15.42 3.12 15.76
N GLU A 23 14.37 3.17 16.58
CA GLU A 23 14.24 2.39 17.80
C GLU A 23 13.61 1.05 17.44
N TRP A 24 14.27 -0.06 17.77
CA TRP A 24 13.74 -1.41 17.57
C TRP A 24 14.02 -2.23 18.82
N HIS A 25 12.97 -2.85 19.36
CA HIS A 25 12.99 -3.59 20.61
C HIS A 25 12.93 -5.10 20.35
N ASP A 26 13.38 -5.90 21.32
CA ASP A 26 13.33 -7.37 21.25
C ASP A 26 11.90 -7.92 21.09
N SER A 27 10.88 -7.14 21.47
CA SER A 27 9.47 -7.48 21.23
C SER A 27 9.02 -7.28 19.77
N GLY A 28 9.93 -6.87 18.88
CA GLY A 28 9.64 -6.50 17.49
C GLY A 28 9.06 -5.09 17.34
N TYR A 29 8.67 -4.42 18.43
CA TYR A 29 8.19 -3.04 18.39
C TYR A 29 9.27 -2.13 17.81
N PHE A 30 8.88 -1.28 16.87
CA PHE A 30 9.74 -0.23 16.37
C PHE A 30 9.07 1.12 16.34
N ARG A 31 9.91 2.16 16.40
CA ARG A 31 9.55 3.54 16.14
C ARG A 31 10.68 4.20 15.36
N PHE A 32 10.34 5.01 14.37
CA PHE A 32 11.30 5.95 13.79
C PHE A 32 10.62 7.28 13.53
N SER A 33 11.43 8.34 13.54
CA SER A 33 10.94 9.69 13.33
C SER A 33 11.87 10.45 12.40
N THR A 34 11.29 11.02 11.35
CA THR A 34 11.89 12.02 10.49
C THR A 34 11.26 13.38 10.81
N ALA A 35 11.77 14.45 10.18
CA ALA A 35 11.12 15.76 10.27
C ALA A 35 9.65 15.75 9.81
N ALA A 36 9.28 14.84 8.90
CA ALA A 36 7.95 14.77 8.30
C ALA A 36 7.03 13.75 8.99
N ILE A 37 7.55 12.58 9.36
CA ILE A 37 6.76 11.39 9.71
C ILE A 37 7.33 10.73 10.97
N CYS A 38 6.43 10.33 11.86
CA CYS A 38 6.72 9.40 12.96
C CYS A 38 5.92 8.13 12.69
N ALA A 39 6.63 7.03 12.48
CA ALA A 39 6.01 5.73 12.23
C ALA A 39 6.31 4.77 13.37
N LYS A 40 5.31 3.92 13.65
CA LYS A 40 5.34 2.92 14.71
C LYS A 40 4.85 1.60 14.12
N GLY A 41 5.29 0.49 14.69
CA GLY A 41 4.90 -0.82 14.18
C GLY A 41 5.50 -1.97 14.94
N VAL A 42 5.28 -3.16 14.41
CA VAL A 42 5.93 -4.39 14.84
C VAL A 42 6.58 -5.03 13.62
N ALA A 43 7.84 -5.40 13.71
CA ALA A 43 8.58 -6.10 12.67
C ALA A 43 9.23 -7.35 13.28
N GLY A 44 8.99 -8.51 12.67
CA GLY A 44 9.59 -9.78 13.09
C GLY A 44 11.06 -9.91 12.73
N ASP A 45 11.55 -9.09 11.80
CA ASP A 45 12.95 -9.04 11.41
C ASP A 45 13.35 -7.68 10.82
N VAL A 46 14.66 -7.52 10.59
CA VAL A 46 15.25 -6.28 10.08
C VAL A 46 14.81 -5.95 8.65
N ALA A 47 14.47 -6.94 7.83
CA ALA A 47 14.03 -6.72 6.46
C ALA A 47 12.62 -6.11 6.43
N ALA A 48 11.71 -6.62 7.28
CA ALA A 48 10.39 -6.04 7.50
C ALA A 48 10.49 -4.60 8.01
N LEU A 49 11.33 -4.35 9.02
CA LEU A 49 11.58 -3.00 9.55
C LEU A 49 12.07 -2.03 8.46
N ALA A 50 13.07 -2.45 7.69
CA ALA A 50 13.66 -1.62 6.65
C ALA A 50 12.66 -1.33 5.51
N GLU A 51 11.80 -2.28 5.15
CA GLU A 51 10.74 -2.05 4.16
C GLU A 51 9.67 -1.09 4.67
N PHE A 52 9.26 -1.17 5.94
CA PHE A 52 8.37 -0.17 6.52
C PHE A 52 9.01 1.21 6.58
N ALA A 53 10.29 1.30 6.94
CA ALA A 53 11.05 2.56 6.90
C ALA A 53 11.12 3.14 5.48
N ARG A 54 11.30 2.29 4.46
CA ARG A 54 11.29 2.71 3.05
C ARG A 54 9.93 3.24 2.62
N ARG A 55 8.83 2.53 2.92
CA ARG A 55 7.46 2.95 2.56
C ARG A 55 7.04 4.24 3.25
N ALA A 56 7.52 4.48 4.46
CA ALA A 56 7.32 5.75 5.18
C ALA A 56 8.25 6.88 4.71
N GLY A 57 9.17 6.62 3.78
CA GLY A 57 10.12 7.62 3.27
C GLY A 57 11.28 7.93 4.23
N ALA A 58 11.47 7.14 5.29
CA ALA A 58 12.61 7.27 6.19
C ALA A 58 13.88 6.60 5.63
N LEU A 59 13.74 5.63 4.71
CA LEU A 59 14.85 4.94 4.08
C LEU A 59 14.82 5.16 2.57
N THR A 60 15.90 5.70 1.99
CA THR A 60 16.10 5.77 0.54
C THR A 60 17.10 4.70 0.11
N THR A 61 16.67 3.77 -0.71
CA THR A 61 17.53 2.69 -1.23
C THR A 61 17.04 2.26 -2.60
N SER A 62 18.00 1.99 -3.50
CA SER A 62 17.77 1.43 -4.83
C SER A 62 17.70 -0.10 -4.84
N ARG A 63 18.01 -0.75 -3.71
CA ARG A 63 18.00 -2.21 -3.57
C ARG A 63 16.66 -2.69 -3.03
N VAL A 64 16.26 -3.88 -3.47
CA VAL A 64 15.17 -4.65 -2.86
C VAL A 64 15.51 -4.85 -1.38
N VAL A 65 14.65 -4.33 -0.51
CA VAL A 65 14.86 -4.35 0.95
C VAL A 65 14.21 -5.58 1.59
N TYR A 66 13.19 -6.11 0.92
CA TYR A 66 12.36 -7.18 1.42
C TYR A 66 12.21 -8.27 0.36
N GLU A 67 12.34 -9.51 0.79
CA GLU A 67 12.03 -10.69 -0.01
C GLU A 67 10.93 -11.48 0.70
N ALA A 68 9.88 -11.85 -0.05
CA ALA A 68 8.88 -12.78 0.48
C ALA A 68 9.57 -14.11 0.82
N SER A 69 9.23 -14.64 1.98
CA SER A 69 9.74 -15.92 2.47
C SER A 69 8.65 -16.53 3.35
N ASP A 70 8.67 -17.83 3.57
CA ASP A 70 7.94 -18.54 4.62
C ASP A 70 8.84 -18.90 5.81
N ALA A 71 10.15 -18.67 5.68
CA ALA A 71 11.15 -18.89 6.72
C ALA A 71 11.20 -17.71 7.71
N PHE A 72 10.04 -17.31 8.23
CA PHE A 72 9.92 -16.32 9.29
C PHE A 72 8.98 -16.82 10.37
N GLY A 73 9.29 -16.51 11.63
CA GLY A 73 8.38 -16.77 12.75
C GLY A 73 7.20 -15.79 12.73
N ASP A 74 6.03 -16.22 13.19
CA ASP A 74 4.95 -15.28 13.49
C ASP A 74 5.45 -14.26 14.52
N ILE A 75 5.18 -12.98 14.31
CA ILE A 75 5.48 -11.94 15.32
C ILE A 75 4.74 -12.18 16.63
N GLY A 76 3.74 -13.05 16.60
CA GLY A 76 2.88 -13.36 17.74
C GLY A 76 1.97 -12.19 18.09
N TYR A 77 1.21 -12.37 19.16
CA TYR A 77 0.32 -11.35 19.67
C TYR A 77 0.72 -11.00 21.11
N ASP A 78 1.28 -9.81 21.26
CA ASP A 78 1.48 -9.16 22.55
C ASP A 78 0.50 -7.97 22.60
N PRO A 79 -0.55 -8.02 23.46
CA PRO A 79 -1.55 -6.96 23.53
C PRO A 79 -0.98 -5.57 23.82
N GLU A 80 0.05 -5.47 24.67
CA GLU A 80 0.63 -4.18 25.07
C GLU A 80 1.41 -3.57 23.91
N VAL A 81 2.26 -4.39 23.27
CA VAL A 81 3.06 -3.97 22.11
C VAL A 81 2.17 -3.63 20.92
N TRP A 82 1.14 -4.44 20.66
CA TRP A 82 0.21 -4.19 19.57
C TRP A 82 -0.64 -2.95 19.83
N SER A 83 -1.03 -2.70 21.08
CA SER A 83 -1.74 -1.48 21.45
C SER A 83 -0.87 -0.25 21.20
N LEU A 84 0.38 -0.27 21.67
CA LEU A 84 1.35 0.80 21.45
C LEU A 84 1.57 1.10 19.96
N ALA A 85 1.71 0.05 19.15
CA ALA A 85 1.93 0.18 17.71
C ALA A 85 0.69 0.58 16.90
N ARG A 86 -0.54 0.33 17.40
CA ARG A 86 -1.79 0.55 16.65
C ARG A 86 -2.59 1.77 17.09
N HIS A 87 -2.50 2.14 18.37
CA HIS A 87 -3.47 3.05 18.98
C HIS A 87 -2.82 4.31 19.55
N CYS A 88 -1.54 4.32 19.90
CA CYS A 88 -0.89 5.49 20.49
C CYS A 88 -0.41 6.47 19.40
N PHE A 89 -1.32 7.23 18.79
CA PHE A 89 -1.03 8.26 17.77
C PHE A 89 -1.52 9.67 18.12
N GLU A 90 -2.00 9.91 19.35
CA GLU A 90 -2.48 11.22 19.84
C GLU A 90 -1.53 12.38 19.47
N ASP A 91 -0.29 12.35 19.97
CA ASP A 91 0.75 13.35 19.69
C ASP A 91 1.00 13.56 18.19
N ASP A 92 0.88 12.49 17.40
CA ASP A 92 1.12 12.53 15.96
C ASP A 92 -0.03 13.20 15.20
N PHE A 93 -1.27 12.97 15.65
CA PHE A 93 -2.44 13.70 15.18
C PHE A 93 -2.37 15.17 15.57
N GLU A 94 -2.09 15.49 16.83
CA GLU A 94 -1.96 16.87 17.29
C GLU A 94 -0.90 17.65 16.51
N ARG A 95 0.29 17.05 16.34
CA ARG A 95 1.36 17.64 15.56
C ARG A 95 0.95 17.90 14.10
N LYS A 96 0.29 16.95 13.43
CA LYS A 96 -0.14 17.11 12.03
C LYS A 96 -1.29 18.10 11.88
N ARG A 97 -2.19 18.20 12.87
CA ARG A 97 -3.25 19.22 12.92
C ARG A 97 -2.68 20.63 13.02
N GLY A 98 -1.48 20.80 13.58
CA GLY A 98 -0.75 22.07 13.63
C GLY A 98 -0.08 22.50 12.30
N ASP A 99 -0.18 21.72 11.23
CA ASP A 99 0.44 22.04 9.94
C ASP A 99 -0.23 23.26 9.27
N LYS A 100 0.45 24.42 9.36
CA LYS A 100 -0.05 25.69 8.81
C LYS A 100 -0.27 25.66 7.31
N SER A 101 0.50 24.88 6.56
CA SER A 101 0.35 24.78 5.10
C SER A 101 -0.95 24.06 4.77
N ALA A 102 -1.18 22.89 5.36
CA ALA A 102 -2.40 22.10 5.17
C ALA A 102 -3.65 22.90 5.60
N LEU A 103 -3.61 23.55 6.76
CA LEU A 103 -4.73 24.37 7.26
C LEU A 103 -5.02 25.55 6.33
N SER A 104 -4.01 26.20 5.78
CA SER A 104 -4.21 27.33 4.85
C SER A 104 -4.89 26.88 3.56
N GLN A 105 -4.49 25.73 3.01
CA GLN A 105 -5.13 25.17 1.82
C GLN A 105 -6.58 24.73 2.09
N LEU A 106 -6.85 24.13 3.25
CA LEU A 106 -8.22 23.76 3.64
C LEU A 106 -9.12 25.00 3.81
N ARG A 107 -8.60 26.09 4.36
CA ARG A 107 -9.35 27.37 4.48
C ARG A 107 -9.73 27.91 3.10
N LEU A 108 -8.79 27.93 2.15
CA LEU A 108 -9.08 28.33 0.77
C LEU A 108 -10.14 27.43 0.11
N ALA A 109 -10.07 26.12 0.35
CA ALA A 109 -11.09 25.19 -0.13
C ALA A 109 -12.47 25.49 0.49
N ALA A 110 -12.53 25.76 1.80
CA ALA A 110 -13.75 26.12 2.52
C ALA A 110 -14.42 27.38 1.94
N GLU A 111 -13.62 28.42 1.65
CA GLU A 111 -14.10 29.69 1.07
C GLU A 111 -14.71 29.50 -0.33
N SER A 112 -14.30 28.46 -1.06
CA SER A 112 -14.84 28.15 -2.39
C SER A 112 -16.17 27.39 -2.36
N LEU A 113 -16.61 26.91 -1.19
CA LEU A 113 -17.82 26.11 -1.07
C LEU A 113 -19.08 26.98 -0.96
N PRO A 114 -20.20 26.57 -1.60
CA PRO A 114 -21.48 27.19 -1.37
C PRO A 114 -21.90 27.10 0.10
N THR A 115 -22.46 28.18 0.65
CA THR A 115 -23.03 28.21 2.01
C THR A 115 -24.45 27.66 2.06
N ASP A 116 -25.19 27.69 0.94
CA ASP A 116 -26.52 27.12 0.83
C ASP A 116 -26.48 25.59 0.73
N ARG A 117 -27.24 24.92 1.59
CA ARG A 117 -27.31 23.45 1.65
C ARG A 117 -27.81 22.86 0.34
N LYS A 118 -28.80 23.47 -0.31
CA LYS A 118 -29.34 22.94 -1.57
C LYS A 118 -28.28 23.02 -2.67
N ALA A 119 -27.54 24.12 -2.76
CA ALA A 119 -26.40 24.28 -3.66
C ALA A 119 -25.30 23.24 -3.39
N LEU A 120 -24.95 22.98 -2.11
CA LEU A 120 -23.98 21.92 -1.75
C LEU A 120 -24.43 20.53 -2.20
N VAL A 121 -25.72 20.18 -2.03
CA VAL A 121 -26.27 18.90 -2.50
C VAL A 121 -26.14 18.78 -4.02
N GLN A 122 -26.47 19.84 -4.76
CA GLN A 122 -26.36 19.82 -6.22
C GLN A 122 -24.90 19.72 -6.68
N LEU A 123 -24.00 20.46 -6.03
CA LEU A 123 -22.57 20.39 -6.29
C LEU A 123 -22.02 18.98 -6.04
N ALA A 124 -22.38 18.36 -4.91
CA ALA A 124 -21.94 17.01 -4.58
C ALA A 124 -22.41 15.99 -5.62
N LYS A 125 -23.68 16.06 -6.06
CA LYS A 125 -24.22 15.18 -7.11
C LYS A 125 -23.50 15.38 -8.43
N ALA A 126 -23.34 16.63 -8.88
CA ALA A 126 -22.67 16.94 -10.13
C ALA A 126 -21.21 16.47 -10.14
N ARG A 127 -20.45 16.77 -9.09
CA ARG A 127 -19.04 16.35 -8.99
C ARG A 127 -18.89 14.85 -8.84
N ALA A 128 -19.76 14.18 -8.08
CA ALA A 128 -19.74 12.72 -7.97
C ALA A 128 -20.06 12.05 -9.31
N ALA A 129 -21.02 12.57 -10.09
CA ALA A 129 -21.33 12.05 -11.43
C ALA A 129 -20.10 12.16 -12.35
N VAL A 130 -19.45 13.33 -12.40
CA VAL A 130 -18.21 13.53 -13.17
C VAL A 130 -17.11 12.58 -12.69
N LEU A 131 -16.87 12.48 -11.38
CA LEU A 131 -15.85 11.60 -10.81
C LEU A 131 -16.11 10.13 -11.16
N ASN A 132 -17.35 9.66 -11.11
CA ASN A 132 -17.70 8.28 -11.46
C ASN A 132 -17.50 7.98 -12.95
N GLU A 133 -17.51 8.99 -13.81
CA GLU A 133 -17.20 8.86 -15.24
C GLU A 133 -15.69 8.88 -15.50
N VAL A 134 -14.98 9.89 -14.97
CA VAL A 134 -13.57 10.16 -15.35
C VAL A 134 -12.54 9.51 -14.41
N ALA A 135 -12.93 9.26 -13.17
CA ALA A 135 -12.07 8.70 -12.12
C ALA A 135 -12.85 7.76 -11.18
N PRO A 136 -13.49 6.70 -11.72
CA PRO A 136 -14.27 5.78 -10.90
C PRO A 136 -13.40 5.10 -9.83
N LEU A 137 -14.05 4.69 -8.74
CA LEU A 137 -13.43 3.80 -7.76
C LEU A 137 -13.06 2.48 -8.43
N VAL A 138 -11.92 1.93 -8.04
CA VAL A 138 -11.41 0.64 -8.54
C VAL A 138 -11.48 -0.43 -7.44
N PRO A 139 -11.43 -1.74 -7.79
CA PRO A 139 -11.22 -2.78 -6.81
C PRO A 139 -9.94 -2.53 -5.98
N SER A 140 -9.84 -3.18 -4.83
CA SER A 140 -8.68 -3.03 -3.93
C SER A 140 -7.36 -3.21 -4.70
N PRO A 141 -6.43 -2.24 -4.63
CA PRO A 141 -5.08 -2.38 -5.18
C PRO A 141 -4.18 -3.28 -4.33
N ARG A 142 -4.65 -3.73 -3.17
CA ARG A 142 -3.86 -4.55 -2.25
C ARG A 142 -3.93 -6.01 -2.64
N VAL A 143 -2.81 -6.73 -2.59
CA VAL A 143 -2.75 -8.15 -2.98
C VAL A 143 -2.35 -9.06 -1.84
N PHE A 144 -1.39 -8.65 -1.00
CA PHE A 144 -0.79 -9.56 -0.02
C PHE A 144 -1.56 -9.66 1.30
N ASP A 145 -2.54 -8.79 1.53
CA ASP A 145 -3.28 -8.71 2.80
C ASP A 145 -4.80 -8.68 2.71
N THR A 146 -5.33 -8.90 1.52
CA THR A 146 -6.75 -8.98 1.27
C THR A 146 -7.03 -10.00 0.17
N HIS A 147 -8.30 -10.35 0.02
CA HIS A 147 -8.73 -11.16 -1.11
C HIS A 147 -8.72 -10.32 -2.39
N THR A 148 -7.98 -10.78 -3.39
CA THR A 148 -7.88 -10.16 -4.71
C THR A 148 -8.14 -11.18 -5.80
N ALA A 149 -9.08 -10.86 -6.70
CA ALA A 149 -9.43 -11.75 -7.80
C ALA A 149 -8.20 -12.10 -8.64
N GLY A 150 -8.03 -13.40 -8.93
CA GLY A 150 -6.89 -13.92 -9.69
C GLY A 150 -5.68 -14.32 -8.83
N VAL A 151 -5.65 -13.97 -7.54
CA VAL A 151 -4.53 -14.29 -6.64
C VAL A 151 -5.00 -15.15 -5.49
N ILE A 152 -4.32 -16.27 -5.29
CA ILE A 152 -4.48 -17.08 -4.08
C ILE A 152 -3.29 -16.75 -3.17
N VAL A 153 -3.59 -16.23 -1.99
CA VAL A 153 -2.60 -15.93 -0.95
C VAL A 153 -2.47 -17.16 -0.06
N ALA A 154 -1.24 -17.55 0.31
CA ALA A 154 -1.03 -18.66 1.24
C ALA A 154 -1.79 -18.40 2.54
N GLU A 155 -2.45 -19.44 3.09
CA GLU A 155 -3.23 -19.30 4.32
C GLU A 155 -2.32 -18.76 5.44
N ARG A 156 -2.69 -17.57 5.94
CA ARG A 156 -1.93 -16.82 6.93
C ARG A 156 -1.95 -17.55 8.26
N ARG A 157 -0.88 -18.28 8.58
CA ARG A 157 -0.58 -18.68 9.98
C ARG A 157 0.34 -17.70 10.70
N ALA A 158 1.14 -16.91 9.97
CA ALA A 158 2.12 -16.00 10.55
C ALA A 158 2.04 -14.59 9.92
N MET A 159 2.05 -13.54 10.77
CA MET A 159 2.20 -12.15 10.37
C MET A 159 3.66 -11.75 10.57
N ARG A 160 4.33 -11.22 9.54
CA ARG A 160 5.74 -10.80 9.63
C ARG A 160 5.92 -9.40 10.22
N GLY A 161 4.89 -8.57 10.16
CA GLY A 161 4.91 -7.23 10.71
C GLY A 161 3.80 -6.33 10.18
N PHE A 162 3.68 -5.15 10.78
CA PHE A 162 2.84 -4.06 10.33
C PHE A 162 3.43 -2.71 10.77
N ALA A 163 3.00 -1.63 10.12
CA ALA A 163 3.36 -0.26 10.48
C ALA A 163 2.16 0.68 10.35
N ALA A 164 2.23 1.82 11.02
CA ALA A 164 1.32 2.93 10.80
C ALA A 164 1.99 4.27 11.13
N TRP A 165 1.48 5.34 10.51
CA TRP A 165 1.86 6.72 10.80
C TRP A 165 0.73 7.68 10.44
N VAL A 166 0.73 8.87 11.04
CA VAL A 166 -0.24 9.91 10.71
C VAL A 166 0.32 10.83 9.62
N ASP A 167 -0.46 11.07 8.57
CA ASP A 167 -0.05 11.99 7.51
C ASP A 167 -1.24 12.67 6.79
N TRP A 168 -0.92 13.74 6.07
CA TRP A 168 -1.83 14.39 5.14
C TRP A 168 -1.79 13.66 3.78
N VAL A 169 -2.87 12.97 3.45
CA VAL A 169 -3.02 12.27 2.17
C VAL A 169 -3.74 13.17 1.17
N SER A 170 -3.24 13.28 -0.06
CA SER A 170 -4.01 13.91 -1.15
C SER A 170 -5.22 13.03 -1.48
N PRO A 171 -6.46 13.53 -1.39
CA PRO A 171 -7.65 12.76 -1.75
C PRO A 171 -7.61 12.26 -3.19
N GLU A 172 -6.85 12.92 -4.05
CA GLU A 172 -6.67 12.55 -5.45
C GLU A 172 -6.03 11.20 -5.66
N LYS A 173 -5.19 10.79 -4.70
CA LYS A 173 -4.51 9.50 -4.70
C LYS A 173 -5.36 8.38 -4.10
N VAL A 174 -6.55 8.69 -3.55
CA VAL A 174 -7.51 7.69 -3.07
C VAL A 174 -8.28 7.15 -4.26
N VAL A 175 -8.05 5.87 -4.59
CA VAL A 175 -8.61 5.22 -5.78
C VAL A 175 -9.62 4.12 -5.43
N ALA A 176 -9.62 3.64 -4.19
CA ALA A 176 -10.51 2.59 -3.72
C ALA A 176 -11.06 2.91 -2.33
N THR A 177 -12.31 2.51 -2.10
CA THR A 177 -12.96 2.53 -0.78
C THR A 177 -13.87 1.30 -0.66
N SER A 178 -14.57 1.14 0.46
CA SER A 178 -15.60 0.10 0.61
C SER A 178 -16.87 0.35 -0.23
N ALA A 179 -17.02 1.53 -0.83
CA ALA A 179 -18.15 1.88 -1.68
C ALA A 179 -17.90 1.50 -3.16
N ARG A 180 -18.98 1.35 -3.93
CA ARG A 180 -18.88 1.02 -5.36
C ARG A 180 -18.70 2.25 -6.25
N ALA A 181 -19.18 3.41 -5.81
CA ALA A 181 -19.09 4.66 -6.55
C ALA A 181 -18.95 5.86 -5.60
N TRP A 182 -18.41 6.96 -6.11
CA TRP A 182 -18.30 8.21 -5.37
C TRP A 182 -19.69 8.74 -5.00
N ASN A 183 -19.81 9.19 -3.74
CA ASN A 183 -21.06 9.65 -3.13
C ASN A 183 -22.24 8.65 -3.16
N ASP A 184 -21.96 7.37 -3.44
CA ASP A 184 -22.92 6.27 -3.35
C ASP A 184 -22.49 5.32 -2.24
N ILE A 185 -22.95 5.61 -1.03
CA ILE A 185 -22.56 4.86 0.17
C ILE A 185 -23.82 4.13 0.67
N ASP A 186 -23.86 2.83 0.39
CA ASP A 186 -24.96 1.91 0.74
C ASP A 186 -25.28 1.99 2.24
N ARG A 187 -26.36 2.70 2.60
CA ARG A 187 -26.95 2.68 3.94
C ARG A 187 -28.46 2.89 3.88
N THR A 188 -29.16 2.22 4.79
CA THR A 188 -30.60 2.36 5.01
C THR A 188 -30.84 2.90 6.43
N PRO A 189 -31.39 4.13 6.59
CA PRO A 189 -31.72 5.09 5.54
C PRO A 189 -30.48 5.78 4.93
N PRO A 190 -30.58 6.31 3.69
CA PRO A 190 -29.52 7.09 3.08
C PRO A 190 -29.15 8.30 3.96
N ARG A 191 -27.84 8.55 4.16
CA ARG A 191 -27.34 9.69 4.94
C ARG A 191 -26.75 10.76 4.04
N SER A 192 -27.08 12.03 4.30
CA SER A 192 -26.44 13.21 3.67
C SER A 192 -25.03 13.51 4.16
N SER A 193 -24.42 12.59 4.92
CA SER A 193 -23.11 12.72 5.57
C SER A 193 -22.00 13.37 4.74
N VAL A 194 -21.86 13.05 3.43
CA VAL A 194 -20.86 13.67 2.56
C VAL A 194 -21.08 15.19 2.45
N VAL A 195 -22.33 15.61 2.30
CA VAL A 195 -22.74 17.02 2.26
C VAL A 195 -22.63 17.65 3.64
N ASP A 196 -23.02 16.93 4.70
CA ASP A 196 -22.96 17.43 6.08
C ASP A 196 -21.51 17.73 6.51
N ILE A 197 -20.57 16.86 6.14
CA ILE A 197 -19.13 17.05 6.38
C ILE A 197 -18.62 18.33 5.68
N ALA A 198 -19.00 18.54 4.42
CA ALA A 198 -18.59 19.73 3.68
C ALA A 198 -19.25 21.00 4.19
N ALA A 199 -20.52 20.94 4.58
CA ALA A 199 -21.20 22.07 5.20
C ALA A 199 -20.51 22.49 6.51
N ALA A 200 -20.11 21.51 7.33
CA ALA A 200 -19.39 21.77 8.57
C ALA A 200 -18.04 22.47 8.35
N LEU A 201 -17.38 22.26 7.21
CA LEU A 201 -16.11 22.95 6.88
C LEU A 201 -16.30 24.47 6.78
N GLY A 202 -17.47 24.92 6.30
CA GLY A 202 -17.79 26.34 6.15
C GLY A 202 -18.33 27.02 7.43
N THR A 203 -18.71 26.24 8.45
CA THR A 203 -19.39 26.78 9.65
C THR A 203 -18.65 26.53 10.96
N SER A 204 -17.79 25.52 11.01
CA SER A 204 -17.05 25.15 12.22
C SER A 204 -15.68 25.83 12.27
N GLU A 205 -15.11 25.93 13.47
CA GLU A 205 -13.69 26.24 13.61
C GLU A 205 -12.85 25.17 12.90
N LEU A 206 -11.88 25.61 12.07
CA LEU A 206 -11.17 24.71 11.15
C LEU A 206 -10.43 23.59 11.90
N GLY A 207 -9.82 23.89 13.05
CA GLY A 207 -9.14 22.89 13.87
C GLY A 207 -10.09 21.79 14.35
N GLN A 208 -11.28 22.19 14.81
CA GLN A 208 -12.32 21.25 15.24
C GLN A 208 -12.85 20.41 14.08
N TRP A 209 -13.01 21.01 12.91
CA TRP A 209 -13.41 20.27 11.71
C TRP A 209 -12.37 19.22 11.30
N VAL A 210 -11.07 19.58 11.32
CA VAL A 210 -9.99 18.63 11.02
C VAL A 210 -9.96 17.47 12.01
N GLU A 211 -10.15 17.77 13.30
CA GLU A 211 -10.25 16.73 14.33
C GLU A 211 -11.42 15.77 14.06
N GLN A 212 -12.61 16.28 13.70
CA GLN A 212 -13.76 15.45 13.36
C GLN A 212 -13.56 14.63 12.07
N MET A 213 -12.75 15.15 11.14
CA MET A 213 -12.38 14.45 9.91
C MET A 213 -11.44 13.26 10.13
N SER A 214 -10.65 13.27 11.20
CA SER A 214 -9.87 12.10 11.60
C SER A 214 -9.59 12.15 13.10
N PRO A 215 -10.58 11.80 13.93
CA PRO A 215 -10.41 11.72 15.37
C PRO A 215 -9.49 10.55 15.69
N GLU A 216 -8.82 10.59 16.83
CA GLU A 216 -7.88 9.54 17.22
C GLU A 216 -8.56 8.17 17.37
N VAL A 217 -9.78 8.15 17.90
CA VAL A 217 -10.54 6.92 18.19
C VAL A 217 -11.12 6.28 16.92
N ASP A 218 -11.46 7.09 15.92
CA ASP A 218 -12.02 6.65 14.63
C ASP A 218 -11.37 7.39 13.45
N PRO A 219 -10.07 7.21 13.21
CA PRO A 219 -9.37 7.96 12.20
C PRO A 219 -9.78 7.49 10.81
N VAL A 220 -9.54 8.32 9.80
CA VAL A 220 -9.52 7.82 8.42
C VAL A 220 -8.32 6.88 8.30
N VAL A 221 -8.54 5.64 7.88
CA VAL A 221 -7.47 4.67 7.67
C VAL A 221 -7.21 4.52 6.19
N ALA A 222 -6.05 5.00 5.75
CA ALA A 222 -5.61 4.95 4.36
C ALA A 222 -4.53 3.88 4.18
N PHE A 223 -4.85 2.81 3.46
CA PHE A 223 -3.88 1.81 3.07
C PHE A 223 -3.06 2.29 1.88
N ARG A 224 -1.76 2.44 2.08
CA ARG A 224 -0.78 2.89 1.09
C ARG A 224 -0.26 1.70 0.28
N VAL A 225 -0.49 1.72 -1.03
CA VAL A 225 0.05 0.72 -1.97
C VAL A 225 1.09 1.39 -2.85
N GLU A 226 2.31 0.86 -2.86
CA GLU A 226 3.42 1.44 -3.63
C GLU A 226 3.27 1.17 -5.13
N GLY A 227 3.67 2.16 -5.94
CA GLY A 227 3.88 2.04 -7.37
C GLY A 227 5.14 2.80 -7.81
N PRO A 228 5.51 2.77 -9.09
CA PRO A 228 6.83 3.24 -9.54
C PRO A 228 7.08 4.74 -9.33
N ALA A 229 6.08 5.61 -9.50
CA ALA A 229 6.20 7.06 -9.30
C ALA A 229 5.70 7.55 -7.92
N GLY A 230 5.24 6.62 -7.08
CA GLY A 230 4.63 6.94 -5.79
C GLY A 230 3.38 6.11 -5.50
N PRO A 231 2.79 6.29 -4.31
CA PRO A 231 1.71 5.45 -3.85
C PRO A 231 0.34 5.87 -4.38
N ILE A 232 -0.57 4.91 -4.40
CA ILE A 232 -2.03 5.11 -4.39
C ILE A 232 -2.61 4.57 -3.08
N TYR A 233 -3.85 4.96 -2.78
CA TYR A 233 -4.48 4.64 -1.49
C TYR A 233 -5.84 3.97 -1.64
N GLU A 234 -6.10 3.02 -0.75
CA GLU A 234 -7.43 2.52 -0.43
C GLU A 234 -7.85 3.03 0.94
N VAL A 235 -9.07 3.56 1.08
CA VAL A 235 -9.61 3.93 2.40
C VAL A 235 -10.49 2.82 2.94
N GLY A 236 -10.10 2.23 4.07
CA GLY A 236 -10.88 1.20 4.77
C GLY A 236 -11.92 1.79 5.72
N THR A 237 -11.45 2.58 6.70
CA THR A 237 -12.30 3.30 7.65
C THR A 237 -12.36 4.78 7.28
N GLY A 238 -13.53 5.40 7.42
CA GLY A 238 -13.73 6.81 7.11
C GLY A 238 -14.16 7.10 5.67
N THR A 239 -14.78 6.13 4.97
CA THR A 239 -15.28 6.25 3.59
C THR A 239 -16.04 7.55 3.32
N HIS A 240 -16.93 7.95 4.24
CA HIS A 240 -17.71 9.19 4.10
C HIS A 240 -16.83 10.44 4.08
N ARG A 241 -15.77 10.47 4.90
CA ARG A 241 -14.81 11.57 5.03
C ARG A 241 -13.89 11.63 3.82
N ALA A 242 -13.44 10.48 3.32
CA ALA A 242 -12.71 10.40 2.06
C ALA A 242 -13.55 10.81 0.85
N HIS A 243 -14.83 10.40 0.78
CA HIS A 243 -15.75 10.82 -0.26
C HIS A 243 -16.01 12.33 -0.19
N ALA A 244 -16.25 12.90 0.99
CA ALA A 244 -16.37 14.35 1.14
C ALA A 244 -15.12 15.09 0.64
N ALA A 245 -13.93 14.63 1.06
CA ALA A 245 -12.68 15.23 0.61
C ALA A 245 -12.53 15.16 -0.91
N ARG A 246 -12.82 14.02 -1.54
CA ARG A 246 -12.71 13.84 -2.99
C ARG A 246 -13.77 14.63 -3.77
N VAL A 247 -15.04 14.51 -3.39
CA VAL A 247 -16.18 15.15 -4.07
C VAL A 247 -16.09 16.68 -3.98
N PHE A 248 -15.64 17.22 -2.86
CA PHE A 248 -15.51 18.67 -2.69
C PHE A 248 -14.13 19.22 -3.09
N GLY A 249 -13.23 18.38 -3.58
CA GLY A 249 -11.92 18.80 -4.09
C GLY A 249 -11.02 19.36 -3.00
N LEU A 250 -11.09 18.77 -1.80
CA LEU A 250 -10.24 19.19 -0.70
C LEU A 250 -8.77 18.82 -1.01
N PRO A 251 -7.81 19.67 -0.63
CA PRO A 251 -6.41 19.50 -1.00
C PRO A 251 -5.71 18.37 -0.22
N CYS A 252 -6.20 18.09 0.99
CA CYS A 252 -5.61 17.10 1.87
C CYS A 252 -6.67 16.46 2.77
N LEU A 253 -6.38 15.24 3.24
CA LEU A 253 -7.16 14.45 4.17
C LEU A 253 -6.21 13.88 5.22
N LEU A 254 -6.39 14.26 6.48
CA LEU A 254 -5.61 13.70 7.57
C LEU A 254 -6.01 12.23 7.76
N ALA A 255 -5.03 11.34 7.81
CA ALA A 255 -5.28 9.91 7.93
C ALA A 255 -4.22 9.20 8.76
N LEU A 256 -4.63 8.10 9.39
CA LEU A 256 -3.73 7.04 9.82
C LEU A 256 -3.36 6.21 8.60
N VAL A 257 -2.17 6.42 8.07
CA VAL A 257 -1.62 5.69 6.94
C VAL A 257 -1.08 4.35 7.42
N LYS A 258 -1.48 3.28 6.73
CA LYS A 258 -0.93 1.93 6.91
C LYS A 258 -0.37 1.46 5.58
N PRO A 259 0.89 1.02 5.46
CA PRO A 259 1.33 0.38 4.23
C PRO A 259 0.52 -0.90 4.01
N ALA A 260 0.28 -1.26 2.75
CA ALA A 260 -0.22 -2.59 2.41
C ALA A 260 0.65 -3.67 3.05
N GLY A 261 0.11 -4.87 3.24
CA GLY A 261 0.85 -5.99 3.78
C GLY A 261 2.18 -6.22 3.07
N LEU A 262 3.16 -6.70 3.83
CA LEU A 262 4.42 -7.15 3.25
C LEU A 262 4.16 -8.34 2.32
N PRO A 263 4.93 -8.48 1.22
CA PRO A 263 4.79 -9.62 0.32
C PRO A 263 4.87 -10.96 1.05
N VAL A 264 3.92 -11.83 0.74
CA VAL A 264 3.84 -13.22 1.22
C VAL A 264 3.81 -14.17 0.03
N ALA A 265 3.92 -15.47 0.28
CA ALA A 265 3.76 -16.47 -0.77
C ALA A 265 2.36 -16.37 -1.40
N VAL A 266 2.32 -16.26 -2.72
CA VAL A 266 1.10 -16.15 -3.53
C VAL A 266 1.15 -17.13 -4.70
N ARG A 267 0.00 -17.51 -5.25
CA ARG A 267 -0.06 -18.30 -6.48
C ARG A 267 -1.17 -17.78 -7.40
N PRO A 268 -1.03 -17.92 -8.73
CA PRO A 268 -2.10 -17.54 -9.65
C PRO A 268 -3.32 -18.45 -9.44
N ALA A 269 -4.52 -17.88 -9.50
CA ALA A 269 -5.76 -18.63 -9.28
C ALA A 269 -6.11 -19.57 -10.46
N ASP A 270 -5.64 -19.24 -11.66
CA ASP A 270 -5.92 -19.99 -12.88
C ASP A 270 -4.78 -19.89 -13.91
N ARG A 271 -4.95 -20.58 -15.05
CA ARG A 271 -3.96 -20.62 -16.14
C ARG A 271 -3.78 -19.27 -16.84
N GLU A 272 -4.82 -18.45 -16.91
CA GLU A 272 -4.76 -17.14 -17.56
C GLU A 272 -3.89 -16.19 -16.74
N VAL A 273 -4.13 -16.11 -15.43
CA VAL A 273 -3.32 -15.31 -14.51
C VAL A 273 -1.89 -15.84 -14.46
N SER A 274 -1.71 -17.17 -14.46
CA SER A 274 -0.38 -17.78 -14.50
C SER A 274 0.42 -17.38 -15.74
N ALA A 275 -0.21 -17.32 -16.93
CA ALA A 275 0.44 -16.87 -18.16
C ALA A 275 0.83 -15.38 -18.11
N VAL A 276 -0.02 -14.55 -17.50
CA VAL A 276 0.29 -13.12 -17.27
C VAL A 276 1.49 -12.98 -16.35
N TRP A 277 1.54 -13.72 -15.24
CA TRP A 277 2.66 -13.67 -14.28
C TRP A 277 3.97 -14.13 -14.91
N ALA A 278 3.95 -15.18 -15.73
CA ALA A 278 5.12 -15.58 -16.52
C ALA A 278 5.58 -14.45 -17.44
N GLY A 279 4.64 -13.76 -18.10
CA GLY A 279 4.93 -12.59 -18.93
C GLY A 279 5.49 -11.38 -18.19
N LEU A 280 5.10 -11.18 -16.93
CA LEU A 280 5.68 -10.18 -16.02
C LEU A 280 7.10 -10.57 -15.64
N LEU A 281 7.33 -11.85 -15.33
CA LEU A 281 8.64 -12.38 -14.93
C LEU A 281 9.64 -12.30 -16.09
N ASP A 282 9.25 -12.73 -17.29
CA ASP A 282 10.07 -12.68 -18.51
C ASP A 282 10.49 -11.25 -18.89
N ARG A 283 9.73 -10.24 -18.44
CA ARG A 283 10.02 -8.83 -18.66
C ARG A 283 10.75 -8.17 -17.50
N GLY A 284 11.03 -8.90 -16.42
CA GLY A 284 11.63 -8.36 -15.21
C GLY A 284 10.73 -7.39 -14.43
N LEU A 285 9.41 -7.43 -14.67
CA LEU A 285 8.42 -6.58 -13.97
C LEU A 285 7.99 -7.18 -12.62
N VAL A 286 8.26 -8.47 -12.43
CA VAL A 286 8.23 -9.16 -11.15
C VAL A 286 9.52 -9.97 -11.01
N GLN A 287 10.07 -10.01 -9.81
CA GLN A 287 11.11 -10.94 -9.41
C GLN A 287 10.53 -11.84 -8.31
N ALA A 288 10.54 -13.15 -8.54
CA ALA A 288 10.04 -14.12 -7.58
C ALA A 288 10.83 -15.43 -7.66
N ALA A 289 11.00 -16.08 -6.50
CA ALA A 289 11.33 -17.50 -6.45
C ALA A 289 10.02 -18.31 -6.52
N VAL A 290 10.02 -19.42 -7.25
CA VAL A 290 8.83 -20.27 -7.41
C VAL A 290 9.15 -21.65 -6.82
N SER A 291 8.35 -22.12 -5.87
CA SER A 291 8.48 -23.47 -5.30
C SER A 291 7.85 -24.53 -6.22
N ASP A 292 8.11 -25.80 -5.91
CA ASP A 292 7.57 -26.95 -6.65
C ASP A 292 6.03 -26.98 -6.66
N ASP A 293 5.39 -26.48 -5.60
CA ASP A 293 3.93 -26.35 -5.48
C ASP A 293 3.36 -25.08 -6.15
N ASN A 294 4.18 -24.39 -6.95
CA ASN A 294 3.85 -23.15 -7.67
C ASN A 294 3.46 -21.98 -6.74
N TRP A 295 4.05 -21.93 -5.53
CA TRP A 295 4.01 -20.73 -4.70
C TRP A 295 5.12 -19.78 -5.11
N TRP A 296 4.74 -18.53 -5.34
CA TRP A 296 5.62 -17.44 -5.73
C TRP A 296 5.97 -16.61 -4.50
N TYR A 297 7.25 -16.57 -4.21
CA TYR A 297 7.85 -15.72 -3.20
C TYR A 297 8.32 -14.45 -3.90
N VAL A 298 7.42 -13.47 -3.96
CA VAL A 298 7.65 -12.21 -4.66
C VAL A 298 8.67 -11.36 -3.89
N GLY A 299 9.83 -11.13 -4.49
CA GLY A 299 10.85 -10.21 -3.98
C GLY A 299 10.58 -8.77 -4.37
N SER A 300 10.21 -8.54 -5.64
CA SER A 300 9.84 -7.21 -6.12
C SER A 300 8.79 -7.27 -7.22
N VAL A 301 7.97 -6.23 -7.32
CA VAL A 301 6.98 -6.05 -8.38
C VAL A 301 6.75 -4.55 -8.60
N VAL A 302 6.51 -4.13 -9.83
CA VAL A 302 6.27 -2.71 -10.18
C VAL A 302 5.09 -2.12 -9.39
N GLY A 303 4.01 -2.91 -9.25
CA GLY A 303 2.88 -2.63 -8.38
C GLY A 303 2.16 -3.93 -8.07
N GLU A 304 1.86 -4.19 -6.80
CA GLU A 304 1.35 -5.52 -6.40
C GLU A 304 0.02 -5.89 -7.07
N TRP A 305 -0.83 -4.90 -7.37
CA TRP A 305 -2.09 -5.10 -8.11
C TRP A 305 -1.89 -5.67 -9.52
N MET A 306 -0.69 -5.58 -10.11
CA MET A 306 -0.41 -6.18 -11.43
C MET A 306 -0.45 -7.71 -11.39
N LEU A 307 -0.39 -8.30 -10.19
CA LEU A 307 -0.58 -9.74 -9.98
C LEU A 307 -2.07 -10.14 -10.02
N ALA A 308 -3.01 -9.19 -9.92
CA ALA A 308 -4.43 -9.48 -9.97
C ALA A 308 -4.89 -10.02 -11.34
N ALA A 309 -6.13 -10.50 -11.40
CA ALA A 309 -6.79 -10.84 -12.66
C ALA A 309 -6.73 -9.65 -13.64
N PRO A 310 -6.58 -9.87 -14.96
CA PRO A 310 -6.42 -8.79 -15.94
C PRO A 310 -7.46 -7.68 -15.84
N SER A 311 -8.73 -8.01 -15.57
CA SER A 311 -9.79 -7.01 -15.41
C SER A 311 -9.60 -6.10 -14.19
N VAL A 312 -9.02 -6.60 -13.11
CA VAL A 312 -8.72 -5.82 -11.89
C VAL A 312 -7.44 -5.01 -12.10
N ALA A 313 -6.37 -5.66 -12.54
CA ALA A 313 -5.07 -5.02 -12.75
C ALA A 313 -5.19 -3.79 -13.66
N THR A 314 -5.91 -3.90 -14.79
CA THR A 314 -6.03 -2.79 -15.74
C THR A 314 -6.95 -1.66 -15.25
N GLN A 315 -7.92 -1.94 -14.38
CA GLN A 315 -8.70 -0.90 -13.70
C GLN A 315 -7.81 -0.09 -12.77
N VAL A 316 -6.99 -0.76 -11.95
CA VAL A 316 -6.05 -0.09 -11.05
C VAL A 316 -4.96 0.64 -11.85
N ASN A 317 -4.44 0.07 -12.94
CA ASN A 317 -3.52 0.76 -13.85
C ASN A 317 -4.14 2.05 -14.41
N SER A 318 -5.41 2.00 -14.82
CA SER A 318 -6.12 3.19 -15.32
C SER A 318 -6.24 4.27 -14.24
N ALA A 319 -6.47 3.88 -12.98
CA ALA A 319 -6.47 4.82 -11.86
C ALA A 319 -5.08 5.38 -11.56
N TYR A 320 -4.06 4.54 -11.59
CA TYR A 320 -2.68 4.94 -11.38
C TYR A 320 -2.20 5.92 -12.46
N GLU A 321 -2.48 5.66 -13.74
CA GLU A 321 -2.15 6.55 -14.86
C GLU A 321 -2.82 7.91 -14.78
N ARG A 322 -3.99 8.03 -14.14
CA ARG A 322 -4.60 9.35 -13.88
C ARG A 322 -3.86 10.14 -12.80
N VAL A 323 -3.32 9.44 -11.80
CA VAL A 323 -2.59 10.07 -10.69
C VAL A 323 -1.14 10.36 -11.07
N TYR A 324 -0.52 9.47 -11.86
CA TYR A 324 0.86 9.53 -12.29
C TYR A 324 0.96 9.23 -13.80
N PRO A 325 0.61 10.20 -14.67
CA PRO A 325 0.59 9.97 -16.12
C PRO A 325 1.93 9.50 -16.68
N GLY A 326 1.92 8.39 -17.42
CA GLY A 326 3.08 7.82 -18.10
C GLY A 326 4.00 6.96 -17.22
N ALA A 327 3.82 6.98 -15.90
CA ALA A 327 4.72 6.32 -14.96
C ALA A 327 4.73 4.79 -15.12
N LEU A 328 3.58 4.15 -15.39
CA LEU A 328 3.58 2.71 -15.65
C LEU A 328 4.18 2.38 -17.00
N SER A 329 3.93 3.20 -18.02
CA SER A 329 4.55 3.00 -19.34
C SER A 329 6.07 3.10 -19.27
N GLU A 330 6.60 4.07 -18.53
CA GLU A 330 8.04 4.20 -18.30
C GLU A 330 8.61 3.00 -17.54
N ALA A 331 7.94 2.58 -16.46
CA ALA A 331 8.41 1.48 -15.62
C ALA A 331 8.30 0.10 -16.29
N THR A 332 7.33 -0.10 -17.19
CA THR A 332 7.02 -1.42 -17.76
C THR A 332 7.45 -1.58 -19.22
N GLY A 333 7.67 -0.48 -19.94
CA GLY A 333 7.83 -0.48 -21.39
C GLY A 333 6.58 -0.84 -22.18
N LEU A 334 5.42 -1.00 -21.52
CA LEU A 334 4.13 -1.25 -22.17
C LEU A 334 3.43 0.07 -22.52
N THR A 335 2.66 0.06 -23.59
CA THR A 335 1.83 1.22 -23.96
C THR A 335 0.67 1.40 -22.97
N VAL A 336 0.17 2.63 -22.82
CA VAL A 336 -1.01 2.91 -21.98
C VAL A 336 -2.18 2.01 -22.35
N ALA A 337 -2.42 1.77 -23.64
CA ALA A 337 -3.49 0.88 -24.10
C ALA A 337 -3.29 -0.58 -23.63
N GLU A 338 -2.06 -1.10 -23.65
CA GLU A 338 -1.75 -2.42 -23.10
C GLU A 338 -1.93 -2.48 -21.59
N LEU A 339 -1.64 -1.38 -20.89
CA LEU A 339 -1.76 -1.27 -19.44
C LEU A 339 -3.21 -1.14 -18.97
N THR A 340 -4.09 -0.52 -19.74
CA THR A 340 -5.46 -0.17 -19.31
C THR A 340 -6.56 -1.02 -19.93
N HIS A 341 -6.27 -1.84 -20.95
CA HIS A 341 -7.25 -2.72 -21.57
C HIS A 341 -6.97 -4.21 -21.28
N PRO A 342 -7.92 -4.95 -20.65
CA PRO A 342 -7.69 -6.35 -20.25
C PRO A 342 -7.23 -7.28 -21.37
N GLN A 343 -7.78 -7.12 -22.58
CA GLN A 343 -7.41 -7.97 -23.73
C GLN A 343 -5.99 -7.67 -24.23
N LEU A 344 -5.60 -6.39 -24.26
CA LEU A 344 -4.26 -5.98 -24.67
C LEU A 344 -3.23 -6.35 -23.60
N TRP A 345 -3.56 -6.20 -22.31
CA TRP A 345 -2.75 -6.68 -21.19
C TRP A 345 -2.44 -8.17 -21.31
N ARG A 346 -3.46 -8.99 -21.52
CA ARG A 346 -3.32 -10.44 -21.75
C ARG A 346 -2.45 -10.75 -22.97
N ARG A 347 -2.65 -10.03 -24.07
CA ARG A 347 -1.88 -10.27 -25.30
C ARG A 347 -0.42 -9.90 -25.11
N ALA A 348 -0.16 -8.76 -24.46
CA ALA A 348 1.19 -8.30 -24.16
C ALA A 348 1.91 -9.31 -23.26
N LEU A 349 1.28 -9.74 -22.16
CA LEU A 349 1.95 -10.55 -21.15
C LEU A 349 1.85 -12.06 -21.42
N GLY A 350 0.71 -12.58 -21.86
CA GLY A 350 0.49 -14.01 -22.12
C GLY A 350 1.04 -14.53 -23.47
N GLY A 351 1.63 -13.66 -24.31
CA GLY A 351 1.93 -13.95 -25.72
C GLY A 351 3.36 -14.42 -26.05
N ARG A 352 4.28 -14.53 -25.09
CA ARG A 352 5.60 -15.14 -25.32
C ARG A 352 5.60 -16.59 -24.83
N ARG A 353 6.08 -17.48 -25.69
CA ARG A 353 5.94 -18.95 -25.62
C ARG A 353 6.19 -19.50 -24.21
N GLY A 354 5.28 -20.35 -23.77
CA GLY A 354 5.32 -21.00 -22.46
C GLY A 354 6.64 -21.72 -22.17
N TRP A 355 7.16 -21.45 -20.98
CA TRP A 355 8.20 -22.24 -20.34
C TRP A 355 7.53 -23.40 -19.57
N TRP A 356 7.04 -24.41 -20.31
CA TRP A 356 7.07 -25.78 -19.80
C TRP A 356 8.50 -26.29 -20.00
N GLY A 357 9.43 -25.71 -19.26
CA GLY A 357 10.83 -26.12 -19.15
C GLY A 357 11.19 -26.01 -17.68
N ARG A 358 11.46 -27.14 -17.04
CA ARG A 358 11.91 -27.19 -15.64
C ARG A 358 13.02 -26.17 -15.39
N PRO A 359 13.06 -25.48 -14.23
CA PRO A 359 14.31 -24.95 -13.73
C PRO A 359 15.29 -26.12 -13.61
N ALA A 360 16.48 -25.98 -14.19
CA ALA A 360 17.57 -26.89 -13.90
C ALA A 360 17.81 -26.83 -12.38
N VAL A 361 17.43 -27.89 -11.69
CA VAL A 361 17.91 -28.18 -10.35
C VAL A 361 19.42 -28.25 -10.47
N SER A 362 20.13 -27.20 -10.04
CA SER A 362 21.57 -27.26 -9.83
C SER A 362 21.81 -28.12 -8.58
N GLY A 363 21.60 -29.43 -8.75
CA GLY A 363 22.08 -30.43 -7.82
C GLY A 363 23.59 -30.50 -7.97
N THR A 364 24.32 -29.85 -7.08
CA THR A 364 25.70 -30.26 -6.77
C THR A 364 25.64 -31.64 -6.11
N GLN A 365 25.49 -32.68 -6.93
CA GLN A 365 26.00 -34.00 -6.60
C GLN A 365 27.46 -34.02 -7.00
N GLY A 366 28.34 -33.83 -6.01
CA GLY A 366 29.71 -34.30 -6.10
C GLY A 366 29.69 -35.82 -6.13
N SER A 367 29.81 -36.39 -7.33
CA SER A 367 30.07 -37.81 -7.51
C SER A 367 31.47 -38.13 -7.00
N ALA A 368 31.55 -38.78 -5.83
CA ALA A 368 32.73 -39.52 -5.42
C ALA A 368 32.58 -40.98 -5.89
N GLY A 369 33.53 -41.40 -6.72
CA GLY A 369 33.70 -42.77 -7.21
C GLY A 369 34.59 -42.68 -8.45
N SER A 370 35.69 -43.39 -8.61
CA SER A 370 36.23 -44.58 -7.93
C SER A 370 37.66 -44.74 -8.48
N ALA A 371 38.61 -45.19 -7.66
CA ALA A 371 39.66 -46.08 -8.16
C ALA A 371 40.36 -46.77 -6.99
N ALA A 372 40.35 -48.10 -7.07
CA ALA A 372 40.91 -49.06 -6.15
C ALA A 372 42.41 -49.32 -6.38
N GLY A 373 43.01 -50.05 -5.43
CA GLY A 373 44.33 -50.69 -5.51
C GLY A 373 45.32 -50.01 -4.55
N GLY A 374 45.81 -50.62 -3.46
CA GLY A 374 46.06 -52.03 -3.18
C GLY A 374 47.55 -52.14 -2.83
N GLY A 375 47.90 -52.66 -1.64
CA GLY A 375 49.26 -53.11 -1.39
C GLY A 375 49.78 -53.03 0.05
N ILE A 376 49.76 -54.18 0.72
CA ILE A 376 50.82 -54.80 1.56
C ILE A 376 51.57 -53.93 2.60
N GLY A 377 51.49 -54.37 3.87
CA GLY A 377 52.34 -53.97 4.98
C GLY A 377 51.77 -54.42 6.31
#